data_AF-A0A923EVL8-F1
#
_entry.id   AF-A0A923EVL8-F1
#
_cell.length_a   1.000
_cell.length_b   1.000
_cell.length_c   1.000
_cell.angle_alpha   90.00
_cell.angle_beta   90.00
_cell.angle_gamma   90.00
#
_symmetry.space_group_name_H-M   'P 1'
#
loop_
_entity.id
_entity.type
_entity.pdbx_description
1 polymer ?
#
loop_
_entity_poly.entity_id
_entity_poly.type
_entity_poly.pdbx_seq_one_letter_code
_entity_poly.pdbx_strand_id
1 'polypeptide(L)'
;MAHEDERIALLLDYENLAIGARDGLGVVPFDFGPVSDALAERGRVVVRRAYADWSAFDEDRRLMARAQVELIEIPQRIGGSRKNAADIKLAVDAIELAYERGFVTTFAIATGDSDFTPLMHKLRELDKRVIGIGVQSSTSALLPPACDEFLFYDRLPGVEPTQAPAPPRRRRGTRPPASPEVPVAAVAVPEPEPVEAPAPFDVTFRDAAETAEETATTGAEERDVDGLVVSTLTGLLRHADGPVLASRLKRAILRKDPTFDEADHGFRGFGELLRHLEGQRKVTLTAGNAQGDPEIGIPEDPAADHDAFALLVEVVRDLTAAGGPPQLSGLKDQLRKRVPDFSEKRYGFGSFLSFAKAARARELIDMEWSDETGDYVLRPA
;
A
#
# COMPACT_ATOMS: atom_id res chain seq x y z
N MET A 1 -25.25 -14.37 -2.32
CA MET A 1 -24.71 -15.74 -2.13
C MET A 1 -24.56 -15.92 -0.63
N ALA A 2 -24.81 -17.10 -0.08
CA ALA A 2 -24.65 -17.29 1.36
C ALA A 2 -23.16 -17.13 1.72
N HIS A 3 -22.87 -16.37 2.78
CA HIS A 3 -21.61 -16.60 3.50
C HIS A 3 -21.73 -17.99 4.11
N GLU A 4 -21.00 -18.98 3.57
CA GLU A 4 -20.77 -20.21 4.32
C GLU A 4 -20.09 -19.82 5.63
N ASP A 5 -20.73 -20.16 6.76
CA ASP A 5 -20.51 -19.55 8.09
C ASP A 5 -19.04 -19.20 8.39
N GLU A 6 -18.61 -17.97 8.06
CA GLU A 6 -17.25 -17.53 8.38
C GLU A 6 -17.08 -17.49 9.90
N ARG A 7 -16.20 -18.34 10.43
CA ARG A 7 -15.98 -18.45 11.87
C ARG A 7 -14.73 -17.67 12.23
N ILE A 8 -14.97 -16.51 12.84
CA ILE A 8 -13.93 -15.53 13.14
C ILE A 8 -13.35 -15.81 14.53
N ALA A 9 -12.03 -15.91 14.64
CA ALA A 9 -11.31 -15.76 15.89
C ALA A 9 -10.77 -14.33 16.01
N LEU A 10 -11.24 -13.59 17.02
CA LEU A 10 -10.78 -12.24 17.33
C LEU A 10 -9.73 -12.30 18.45
N LEU A 11 -8.53 -11.79 18.14
CA LEU A 11 -7.40 -11.70 19.05
C LEU A 11 -6.97 -10.22 19.13
N LEU A 12 -7.13 -9.60 20.30
CA LEU A 12 -6.85 -8.18 20.54
C LEU A 12 -5.54 -8.00 21.31
N ASP A 13 -4.59 -7.30 20.71
CA ASP A 13 -3.51 -6.64 21.42
C ASP A 13 -4.09 -5.38 22.07
N TYR A 14 -4.58 -5.55 23.30
CA TYR A 14 -5.39 -4.52 23.96
C TYR A 14 -4.53 -3.33 24.39
N GLU A 15 -3.26 -3.54 24.77
CA GLU A 15 -2.35 -2.43 25.08
C GLU A 15 -2.12 -1.54 23.86
N ASN A 16 -1.85 -2.12 22.69
CA ASN A 16 -1.57 -1.34 21.47
C ASN A 16 -2.82 -0.59 20.98
N LEU A 17 -3.99 -1.23 20.97
CA LEU A 17 -5.26 -0.59 20.59
C LEU A 17 -5.71 0.49 21.57
N ALA A 18 -5.71 0.20 22.87
CA ALA A 18 -6.16 1.17 23.87
C ALA A 18 -5.23 2.37 23.93
N ILE A 19 -3.90 2.18 23.88
CA ILE A 19 -2.94 3.29 23.83
C ILE A 19 -3.07 4.04 22.50
N GLY A 20 -3.17 3.33 21.37
CA GLY A 20 -3.35 3.94 20.05
C GLY A 20 -4.60 4.81 19.96
N ALA A 21 -5.75 4.34 20.45
CA ALA A 21 -7.01 5.10 20.44
C ALA A 21 -6.99 6.29 21.41
N ARG A 22 -6.32 6.14 22.57
CA ARG A 22 -6.16 7.23 23.54
C ARG A 22 -5.25 8.34 23.02
N ASP A 23 -4.10 7.98 22.44
CA ASP A 23 -3.13 8.94 21.92
C ASP A 23 -3.53 9.53 20.55
N GLY A 24 -4.25 8.76 19.72
CA GLY A 24 -4.64 9.13 18.35
C GLY A 24 -6.00 9.84 18.22
N LEU A 25 -7.01 9.38 18.98
CA LEU A 25 -8.40 9.85 18.89
C LEU A 25 -8.88 10.57 20.15
N GLY A 26 -8.14 10.45 21.27
CA GLY A 26 -8.56 10.96 22.58
C GLY A 26 -9.65 10.14 23.26
N VAL A 27 -9.95 8.93 22.77
CA VAL A 27 -11.08 8.11 23.25
C VAL A 27 -10.70 7.36 24.53
N VAL A 28 -11.43 7.64 25.62
CA VAL A 28 -11.31 6.95 26.92
C VAL A 28 -12.73 6.71 27.48
N PRO A 29 -13.13 5.47 27.80
CA PRO A 29 -12.44 4.20 27.54
C PRO A 29 -12.47 3.83 26.04
N PHE A 30 -11.67 2.85 25.62
CA PHE A 30 -11.72 2.28 24.27
C PHE A 30 -13.07 1.59 24.03
N ASP A 31 -13.79 1.95 22.96
CA ASP A 31 -15.07 1.33 22.64
C ASP A 31 -14.90 0.08 21.76
N PHE A 32 -15.33 -1.05 22.29
CA PHE A 32 -15.31 -2.33 21.58
C PHE A 32 -16.47 -2.50 20.59
N GLY A 33 -17.56 -1.72 20.73
CA GLY A 33 -18.77 -1.81 19.91
C GLY A 33 -18.48 -1.79 18.40
N PRO A 34 -17.84 -0.73 17.87
CA PRO A 34 -17.52 -0.62 16.43
C PRO A 34 -16.71 -1.80 15.88
N VAL A 35 -15.79 -2.37 16.66
CA VAL A 35 -15.02 -3.57 16.28
C VAL A 35 -15.91 -4.81 16.24
N SER A 36 -16.78 -4.98 17.24
CA SER A 36 -17.74 -6.08 17.30
C SER A 36 -18.71 -6.05 16.12
N ASP A 37 -19.23 -4.88 15.78
CA ASP A 37 -20.22 -4.68 14.72
C ASP A 37 -19.59 -4.92 13.34
N ALA A 38 -18.42 -4.35 13.09
CA ALA A 38 -17.67 -4.59 11.84
C ALA A 38 -17.34 -6.08 11.62
N LEU A 39 -17.07 -6.84 12.69
CA LEU A 39 -16.85 -8.28 12.58
C LEU A 39 -18.14 -9.08 12.42
N ALA A 40 -19.26 -8.64 13.04
CA ALA A 40 -20.57 -9.26 12.89
C ALA A 40 -21.10 -9.19 11.45
N GLU A 41 -20.76 -8.13 10.69
CA GLU A 41 -21.06 -8.04 9.25
C GLU A 41 -20.28 -9.06 8.39
N ARG A 42 -19.12 -9.52 8.88
CA ARG A 42 -18.20 -10.39 8.12
C ARG A 42 -18.38 -11.87 8.45
N GLY A 43 -18.86 -12.20 9.64
CA GLY A 43 -19.06 -13.58 10.05
C GLY A 43 -19.38 -13.76 11.53
N ARG A 44 -19.50 -15.02 11.94
CA ARG A 44 -19.76 -15.37 13.33
C ARG A 44 -18.45 -15.41 14.11
N VAL A 45 -18.23 -14.42 14.97
CA VAL A 45 -17.11 -14.44 15.92
C VAL A 45 -17.31 -15.52 16.98
N VAL A 46 -16.48 -16.58 16.91
CA VAL A 46 -16.53 -17.79 17.75
C VAL A 46 -15.49 -17.79 18.88
N VAL A 47 -14.42 -17.03 18.74
CA VAL A 47 -13.39 -16.81 19.78
C VAL A 47 -13.19 -15.30 19.92
N ARG A 48 -13.12 -14.80 21.15
CA ARG A 48 -12.79 -13.41 21.49
C ARG A 48 -11.78 -13.44 22.62
N ARG A 49 -10.53 -13.05 22.37
CA ARG A 49 -9.48 -12.94 23.40
C ARG A 49 -8.83 -11.57 23.34
N ALA A 50 -8.54 -10.99 24.50
CA ALA A 50 -7.76 -9.77 24.62
C ALA A 50 -6.56 -10.00 25.54
N TYR A 51 -5.39 -9.57 25.09
CA TYR A 51 -4.10 -9.78 25.72
C TYR A 51 -3.58 -8.43 26.25
N ALA A 52 -3.30 -8.35 27.56
CA ALA A 52 -2.70 -7.19 28.21
C ALA A 52 -2.17 -7.55 29.61
N ASP A 53 -1.35 -6.67 30.17
CA ASP A 53 -1.28 -6.51 31.63
C ASP A 53 -2.51 -5.73 32.11
N TRP A 54 -3.56 -6.44 32.55
CA TRP A 54 -4.83 -5.82 32.91
C TRP A 54 -4.76 -5.09 34.25
N SER A 55 -3.66 -5.16 35.00
CA SER A 55 -3.45 -4.32 36.19
C SER A 55 -3.42 -2.82 35.86
N ALA A 56 -3.14 -2.47 34.59
CA ALA A 56 -3.21 -1.10 34.08
C ALA A 56 -4.59 -0.70 33.50
N PHE A 57 -5.54 -1.63 33.38
CA PHE A 57 -6.80 -1.46 32.65
C PHE A 57 -8.04 -1.97 33.43
N ASP A 58 -8.04 -1.82 34.76
CA ASP A 58 -9.10 -2.32 35.64
C ASP A 58 -10.52 -1.78 35.33
N GLU A 59 -10.63 -0.54 34.82
CA GLU A 59 -11.91 0.05 34.41
C GLU A 59 -12.47 -0.66 33.16
N ASP A 60 -11.60 -1.00 32.21
CA ASP A 60 -11.95 -1.63 30.93
C ASP A 60 -12.27 -3.12 31.05
N ARG A 61 -11.72 -3.83 32.06
CA ARG A 61 -12.04 -5.25 32.34
C ARG A 61 -13.55 -5.51 32.34
N ARG A 62 -14.33 -4.58 32.90
CA ARG A 62 -15.81 -4.68 32.99
C ARG A 62 -16.50 -4.51 31.64
N LEU A 63 -15.96 -3.68 30.75
CA LEU A 63 -16.46 -3.47 29.40
C LEU A 63 -16.23 -4.73 28.55
N MET A 64 -14.99 -5.22 28.55
CA MET A 64 -14.58 -6.42 27.79
C MET A 64 -15.32 -7.68 28.25
N ALA A 65 -15.53 -7.85 29.57
CA ALA A 65 -16.33 -8.95 30.11
C ALA A 65 -17.81 -8.91 29.65
N ARG A 66 -18.42 -7.73 29.55
CA ARG A 66 -19.79 -7.57 28.99
C ARG A 66 -19.85 -7.93 27.50
N ALA A 67 -18.80 -7.62 26.76
CA ALA A 67 -18.61 -8.00 25.36
C ALA A 67 -18.24 -9.49 25.15
N GLN A 68 -18.20 -10.29 26.22
CA GLN A 68 -17.86 -11.72 26.19
C GLN A 68 -16.45 -11.98 25.62
N VAL A 69 -15.51 -11.07 25.90
CA VAL A 69 -14.09 -11.21 25.58
C VAL A 69 -13.37 -11.92 26.72
N GLU A 70 -12.66 -13.01 26.42
CA GLU A 70 -11.78 -13.71 27.35
C GLU A 70 -10.54 -12.84 27.62
N LEU A 71 -10.29 -12.49 28.89
CA LEU A 71 -9.19 -11.64 29.30
C LEU A 71 -7.96 -12.49 29.61
N ILE A 72 -6.95 -12.44 28.76
CA ILE A 72 -5.68 -13.15 28.95
C ILE A 72 -4.73 -12.21 29.71
N GLU A 73 -4.45 -12.55 30.96
CA GLU A 73 -3.59 -11.78 31.86
C GLU A 73 -2.10 -12.07 31.58
N ILE A 74 -1.36 -11.03 31.19
CA ILE A 74 0.07 -11.08 30.91
C ILE A 74 0.81 -10.18 31.91
N PRO A 75 1.08 -10.65 33.15
CA PRO A 75 1.66 -9.80 34.18
C PRO A 75 3.10 -9.41 33.83
N GLN A 76 3.34 -8.11 33.65
CA GLN A 76 4.68 -7.57 33.41
C GLN A 76 5.43 -7.36 34.73
N ARG A 77 6.71 -7.70 34.76
CA ARG A 77 7.52 -7.50 35.97
C ARG A 77 7.88 -6.03 36.12
N ILE A 78 7.40 -5.42 37.20
CA ILE A 78 7.75 -4.07 37.65
C ILE A 78 9.28 -3.88 37.60
N GLY A 79 9.75 -2.87 36.85
CA GLY A 79 11.17 -2.52 36.72
C GLY A 79 11.91 -3.18 35.55
N GLY A 80 11.29 -4.07 34.77
CA GLY A 80 11.79 -4.46 33.45
C GLY A 80 11.28 -3.53 32.34
N SER A 81 12.02 -3.40 31.24
CA SER A 81 11.47 -2.87 29.98
C SER A 81 10.18 -3.62 29.64
N ARG A 82 9.15 -2.92 29.14
CA ARG A 82 7.93 -3.52 28.57
C ARG A 82 8.38 -4.64 27.64
N LYS A 83 7.94 -5.87 27.92
CA LYS A 83 8.35 -7.05 27.15
C LYS A 83 7.21 -7.44 26.23
N ASN A 84 7.56 -7.88 25.02
CA ASN A 84 6.68 -8.42 23.98
C ASN A 84 6.01 -9.75 24.37
N ALA A 85 5.73 -9.96 25.66
CA ALA A 85 5.15 -11.18 26.20
C ALA A 85 3.67 -11.32 25.81
N ALA A 86 2.94 -10.21 25.67
CA ALA A 86 1.58 -10.20 25.15
C ALA A 86 1.59 -10.62 23.68
N ASP A 87 2.47 -10.01 22.87
CA ASP A 87 2.64 -10.27 21.43
C ASP A 87 3.00 -11.74 21.16
N ILE A 88 3.98 -12.27 21.91
CA ILE A 88 4.39 -13.67 21.84
C ILE A 88 3.23 -14.60 22.21
N LYS A 89 2.49 -14.31 23.29
CA LYS A 89 1.37 -15.16 23.73
C LYS A 89 0.20 -15.10 22.74
N LEU A 90 -0.12 -13.93 22.18
CA LEU A 90 -1.12 -13.76 21.13
C LEU A 90 -0.73 -14.57 19.89
N ALA A 91 0.52 -14.47 19.44
CA ALA A 91 1.00 -15.20 18.28
C ALA A 91 0.99 -16.73 18.48
N VAL A 92 1.38 -17.21 19.67
CA VAL A 92 1.30 -18.65 20.02
C VAL A 92 -0.14 -19.14 19.99
N ASP A 93 -1.07 -18.42 20.63
CA ASP A 93 -2.49 -18.78 20.67
C ASP A 93 -3.15 -18.71 19.29
N ALA A 94 -2.77 -17.75 18.46
CA ALA A 94 -3.26 -17.64 17.08
C ALA A 94 -2.90 -18.89 16.26
N ILE A 95 -1.65 -19.34 16.36
CA ILE A 95 -1.18 -20.54 15.66
C ILE A 95 -1.79 -21.81 16.26
N GLU A 96 -1.85 -21.94 17.58
CA GLU A 96 -2.55 -23.04 18.27
C GLU A 96 -4.00 -23.16 17.79
N LEU A 97 -4.75 -22.06 17.80
CA LEU A 97 -6.13 -22.02 17.31
C LEU A 97 -6.25 -22.38 15.83
N ALA A 98 -5.30 -21.95 14.98
CA ALA A 98 -5.31 -22.25 13.54
C ALA A 98 -5.13 -23.75 13.25
N TYR A 99 -4.33 -24.46 14.06
CA TYR A 99 -4.11 -25.90 13.95
C TYR A 99 -5.20 -26.73 14.65
N GLU A 100 -5.55 -26.42 15.90
CA GLU A 100 -6.50 -27.23 16.68
C GLU A 100 -7.96 -27.03 16.25
N ARG A 101 -8.33 -25.80 15.86
CA ARG A 101 -9.71 -25.44 15.54
C ARG A 101 -9.86 -25.21 14.05
N GLY A 102 -9.72 -26.27 13.26
CA GLY A 102 -9.86 -26.22 11.80
C GLY A 102 -11.16 -25.59 11.28
N PHE A 103 -12.22 -25.51 12.10
CA PHE A 103 -13.44 -24.78 11.78
C PHE A 103 -13.30 -23.25 11.78
N VAL A 104 -12.24 -22.68 12.36
CA VAL A 104 -11.93 -21.24 12.29
C VAL A 104 -11.32 -20.97 10.92
N THR A 105 -12.04 -20.20 10.11
CA THR A 105 -11.66 -19.84 8.73
C THR A 105 -10.96 -18.49 8.68
N THR A 106 -11.29 -17.61 9.62
CA THR A 106 -10.97 -16.19 9.56
C THR A 106 -10.37 -15.73 10.89
N PHE A 107 -9.24 -15.03 10.84
CA PHE A 107 -8.55 -14.47 12.00
C PHE A 107 -8.62 -12.94 11.94
N ALA A 108 -9.26 -12.34 12.93
CA ALA A 108 -9.26 -10.91 13.16
C ALA A 108 -8.18 -10.58 14.19
N ILE A 109 -7.03 -10.07 13.74
CA ILE A 109 -5.93 -9.69 14.62
C ILE A 109 -5.96 -8.17 14.77
N ALA A 110 -6.21 -7.72 15.98
CA ALA A 110 -6.43 -6.32 16.27
C ALA A 110 -5.18 -5.75 16.97
N THR A 111 -4.32 -5.10 16.19
CA THR A 111 -3.03 -4.50 16.57
C THR A 111 -2.58 -3.48 15.51
N GLY A 112 -1.78 -2.48 15.91
CA GLY A 112 -1.08 -1.58 14.99
C GLY A 112 0.37 -1.98 14.69
N ASP A 113 0.94 -2.97 15.40
CA ASP A 113 2.39 -3.25 15.31
C ASP A 113 2.76 -4.11 14.09
N SER A 114 3.81 -3.68 13.37
CA SER A 114 4.41 -4.46 12.29
C SER A 114 5.12 -5.73 12.76
N ASP A 115 5.45 -5.86 14.04
CA ASP A 115 6.05 -7.10 14.59
C ASP A 115 5.13 -8.33 14.44
N PHE A 116 3.82 -8.13 14.24
CA PHE A 116 2.86 -9.19 13.89
C PHE A 116 2.85 -9.58 12.41
N THR A 117 3.58 -8.89 11.52
CA THR A 117 3.63 -9.20 10.07
C THR A 117 3.95 -10.69 9.79
N PRO A 118 4.91 -11.35 10.47
CA PRO A 118 5.17 -12.79 10.29
C PRO A 118 3.97 -13.68 10.68
N LEU A 119 3.19 -13.28 11.70
CA LEU A 119 1.98 -13.99 12.10
C LEU A 119 0.90 -13.89 11.01
N MET A 120 0.69 -12.70 10.43
CA MET A 120 -0.29 -12.51 9.34
C MET A 120 0.06 -13.39 8.14
N HIS A 121 1.34 -13.39 7.73
CA HIS A 121 1.81 -14.28 6.66
C HIS A 121 1.63 -15.75 7.02
N LYS A 122 1.92 -16.17 8.25
CA LYS A 122 1.78 -17.58 8.65
C LYS A 122 0.32 -18.05 8.69
N LEU A 123 -0.60 -17.19 9.11
CA LEU A 123 -2.04 -17.51 9.07
C LEU A 123 -2.54 -17.65 7.62
N ARG A 124 -2.08 -16.78 6.71
CA ARG A 124 -2.40 -16.87 5.27
C ARG A 124 -1.77 -18.10 4.59
N GLU A 125 -0.56 -18.48 4.98
CA GLU A 125 0.09 -19.73 4.56
C GLU A 125 -0.73 -20.98 4.99
N LEU A 126 -1.47 -20.88 6.09
CA LEU A 126 -2.38 -21.92 6.61
C LEU A 126 -3.81 -21.83 6.03
N ASP A 127 -3.98 -21.14 4.89
CA ASP A 127 -5.27 -20.93 4.20
C ASP A 127 -6.35 -20.31 5.11
N LYS A 128 -5.93 -19.38 5.98
CA LYS A 128 -6.83 -18.56 6.80
C LYS A 128 -6.94 -17.16 6.25
N ARG A 129 -8.17 -16.64 6.14
CA ARG A 129 -8.42 -15.23 5.86
C ARG A 129 -7.96 -14.38 7.04
N VAL A 130 -7.13 -13.37 6.81
CA VAL A 130 -6.61 -12.47 7.85
C VAL A 130 -7.20 -11.07 7.71
N ILE A 131 -7.87 -10.61 8.76
CA ILE A 131 -8.39 -9.25 8.93
C ILE A 131 -7.52 -8.55 9.97
N GLY A 132 -6.77 -7.54 9.56
CA GLY A 132 -6.08 -6.65 10.50
C GLY A 132 -7.03 -5.55 11.02
N ILE A 133 -6.91 -5.15 12.27
CA ILE A 133 -7.64 -4.02 12.85
C ILE A 133 -6.68 -3.14 13.63
N GLY A 134 -6.59 -1.85 13.32
CA GLY A 134 -5.65 -0.95 14.00
C GLY A 134 -6.06 0.52 13.92
N VAL A 135 -5.42 1.37 14.73
CA VAL A 135 -5.66 2.82 14.73
C VAL A 135 -4.72 3.49 13.74
N GLN A 136 -5.24 4.29 12.80
CA GLN A 136 -4.50 4.85 11.65
C GLN A 136 -3.23 5.61 12.08
N SER A 137 -3.24 6.28 13.23
CA SER A 137 -2.10 7.03 13.76
C SER A 137 -0.98 6.17 14.40
N SER A 138 -1.29 4.93 14.82
CA SER A 138 -0.32 4.00 15.43
C SER A 138 0.02 2.79 14.56
N THR A 139 -0.79 2.49 13.54
CA THR A 139 -0.57 1.37 12.62
C THR A 139 0.65 1.58 11.71
N SER A 140 1.55 0.59 11.69
CA SER A 140 2.67 0.55 10.74
C SER A 140 2.19 0.27 9.32
N ALA A 141 2.69 1.02 8.33
CA ALA A 141 2.33 0.87 6.91
C ALA A 141 2.69 -0.51 6.31
N LEU A 142 3.54 -1.30 7.00
CA LEU A 142 3.89 -2.67 6.60
C LEU A 142 2.81 -3.70 6.96
N LEU A 143 1.92 -3.40 7.92
CA LEU A 143 0.95 -4.35 8.44
C LEU A 143 -0.27 -4.55 7.50
N PRO A 144 -0.90 -3.51 6.90
CA PRO A 144 -2.05 -3.70 6.01
C PRO A 144 -1.77 -4.59 4.78
N PRO A 145 -0.62 -4.49 4.07
CA PRO A 145 -0.29 -5.42 2.98
C PRO A 145 -0.10 -6.88 3.41
N ALA A 146 0.15 -7.13 4.69
CA ALA A 146 0.34 -8.47 5.23
C ALA A 146 -0.99 -9.22 5.44
N CYS A 147 -2.11 -8.49 5.56
CA CYS A 147 -3.46 -9.03 5.72
C CYS A 147 -4.18 -9.22 4.37
N ASP A 148 -5.33 -9.89 4.36
CA ASP A 148 -6.25 -9.92 3.21
C ASP A 148 -7.26 -8.77 3.23
N GLU A 149 -7.55 -8.26 4.43
CA GLU A 149 -8.34 -7.06 4.68
C GLU A 149 -7.75 -6.29 5.87
N PHE A 150 -7.81 -4.96 5.87
CA PHE A 150 -7.41 -4.14 7.01
C PHE A 150 -8.48 -3.08 7.35
N LEU A 151 -8.84 -3.01 8.62
CA LEU A 151 -9.85 -2.10 9.15
C LEU A 151 -9.20 -1.06 10.05
N PHE A 152 -9.25 0.21 9.64
CA PHE A 152 -8.84 1.31 10.50
C PHE A 152 -9.96 1.64 11.48
N TYR A 153 -9.69 1.50 12.78
CA TYR A 153 -10.64 1.73 13.86
C TYR A 153 -11.29 3.12 13.78
N ASP A 154 -10.49 4.14 13.48
CA ASP A 154 -10.87 5.55 13.28
C ASP A 154 -11.92 5.76 12.17
N ARG A 155 -12.02 4.80 11.25
CA ARG A 155 -12.92 4.83 10.09
C ARG A 155 -14.15 3.92 10.26
N LEU A 156 -14.29 3.25 11.40
CA LEU A 156 -15.43 2.38 11.70
C LEU A 156 -16.67 3.23 12.07
N PRO A 157 -17.88 2.85 11.60
CA PRO A 157 -19.12 3.51 12.02
C PRO A 157 -19.27 3.52 13.55
N GLY A 158 -19.63 4.68 14.11
CA GLY A 158 -19.79 4.85 15.56
C GLY A 158 -18.55 5.36 16.30
N VAL A 159 -17.37 5.37 15.68
CA VAL A 159 -16.19 6.04 16.26
C VAL A 159 -16.22 7.53 15.92
N GLU A 160 -16.55 8.37 16.89
CA GLU A 160 -16.39 9.83 16.77
C GLU A 160 -15.04 10.28 17.37
N PRO A 161 -14.10 10.80 16.56
CA PRO A 161 -12.85 11.34 17.07
C PRO A 161 -13.11 12.54 17.99
N THR A 162 -12.72 12.43 19.27
CA THR A 162 -12.76 13.58 20.19
C THR A 162 -11.65 14.58 19.89
N GLN A 163 -10.57 14.12 19.25
CA GLN A 163 -9.47 14.93 18.76
C GLN A 163 -9.32 14.76 17.25
N ALA A 164 -8.98 15.84 16.55
CA ALA A 164 -8.61 15.75 15.13
C ALA A 164 -7.35 14.87 14.99
N PRO A 165 -7.26 13.99 13.98
CA PRO A 165 -6.16 13.04 13.85
C PRO A 165 -4.82 13.78 13.82
N ALA A 166 -3.96 13.48 14.80
CA ALA A 166 -2.62 14.04 14.83
C ALA A 166 -1.82 13.50 13.63
N PRO A 167 -1.06 14.35 12.91
CA PRO A 167 -0.25 13.87 11.79
C PRO A 167 0.75 12.81 12.27
N PRO A 168 1.07 11.80 11.44
CA PRO A 168 1.89 10.67 11.85
C PRO A 168 3.18 11.18 12.47
N ARG A 169 3.47 10.72 13.70
CA ARG A 169 4.68 11.08 14.44
C ARG A 169 5.91 10.58 13.67
N ARG A 170 6.42 11.40 12.75
CA ARG A 170 7.78 11.28 12.21
C ARG A 170 8.69 11.01 13.40
N ARG A 171 9.28 9.80 13.45
CA ARG A 171 10.33 9.47 14.43
C ARG A 171 11.34 10.61 14.37
N ARG A 172 11.43 11.37 15.45
CA ARG A 172 12.24 12.58 15.51
C ARG A 172 13.67 12.12 15.30
N GLY A 173 14.21 12.36 14.10
CA GLY A 173 15.61 12.05 13.81
C GLY A 173 16.44 12.67 14.93
N THR A 174 17.27 11.85 15.57
CA THR A 174 18.13 12.27 16.68
C THR A 174 19.08 13.34 16.17
N ARG A 175 18.67 14.61 16.31
CA ARG A 175 19.55 15.75 16.12
C ARG A 175 20.69 15.55 17.12
N PRO A 176 21.97 15.52 16.70
CA PRO A 176 23.07 15.36 17.63
C PRO A 176 22.97 16.49 18.68
N PRO A 177 23.09 16.19 19.98
CA PRO A 177 23.01 17.21 21.00
C PRO A 177 24.18 18.18 20.83
N ALA A 178 23.86 19.47 20.67
CA ALA A 178 24.86 20.52 20.70
C ALA A 178 25.45 20.60 22.11
N SER A 179 26.77 20.53 22.22
CA SER A 179 27.50 20.58 23.48
C SER A 179 27.23 21.90 24.23
N PRO A 180 26.79 21.84 25.50
CA PRO A 180 26.97 22.94 26.44
C PRO A 180 28.34 22.79 27.13
N GLU A 181 29.23 23.75 26.96
CA GLU A 181 30.43 23.85 27.80
C GLU A 181 30.05 24.26 29.23
N VAL A 182 30.47 23.49 30.23
CA VAL A 182 30.71 23.95 31.61
C VAL A 182 31.77 23.04 32.28
N PRO A 183 32.55 23.56 33.25
CA PRO A 183 33.93 23.10 33.45
C PRO A 183 34.13 21.91 34.40
N VAL A 184 35.35 21.38 34.33
CA VAL A 184 35.87 20.16 34.98
C VAL A 184 35.97 20.29 36.52
N ALA A 185 35.57 19.23 37.23
CA ALA A 185 36.07 18.90 38.56
C ALA A 185 36.31 17.37 38.63
N ALA A 186 37.54 16.97 38.97
CA ALA A 186 38.02 15.59 38.78
C ALA A 186 38.07 14.77 40.08
N VAL A 187 37.73 13.47 39.98
CA VAL A 187 38.16 12.40 40.91
C VAL A 187 38.30 11.08 40.10
N ALA A 188 39.38 10.32 40.29
CA ALA A 188 39.63 8.97 39.71
C ALA A 188 39.59 7.90 40.84
N VAL A 189 39.86 6.59 40.73
CA VAL A 189 40.70 5.65 39.92
C VAL A 189 40.04 4.23 40.13
N PRO A 190 40.15 3.14 39.31
CA PRO A 190 41.10 2.77 38.24
C PRO A 190 40.47 2.33 36.88
N GLU A 191 41.34 1.78 36.01
CA GLU A 191 41.11 1.06 34.75
C GLU A 191 41.54 -0.43 34.90
N PRO A 192 40.89 -1.40 34.25
CA PRO A 192 41.46 -2.73 34.00
C PRO A 192 41.71 -3.02 32.50
N GLU A 193 42.74 -3.82 32.21
CA GLU A 193 43.34 -4.05 30.89
C GLU A 193 42.45 -4.81 29.86
N PRO A 194 42.72 -4.67 28.55
CA PRO A 194 41.89 -5.24 27.49
C PRO A 194 42.12 -6.74 27.29
N VAL A 195 41.04 -7.48 27.01
CA VAL A 195 41.08 -8.90 26.62
C VAL A 195 40.75 -9.03 25.13
N GLU A 196 41.62 -9.73 24.42
CA GLU A 196 41.60 -9.92 22.97
C GLU A 196 40.46 -10.84 22.50
N ALA A 197 39.81 -10.52 21.38
CA ALA A 197 38.67 -11.28 20.85
C ALA A 197 39.10 -12.33 19.81
N PRO A 198 38.64 -13.59 19.88
CA PRO A 198 38.86 -14.57 18.83
C PRO A 198 37.96 -14.34 17.60
N ALA A 199 38.48 -14.68 16.42
CA ALA A 199 37.87 -14.42 15.11
C ALA A 199 36.61 -15.28 14.82
N PRO A 200 35.70 -14.81 13.94
CA PRO A 200 34.52 -15.56 13.54
C PRO A 200 34.85 -16.75 12.61
N PHE A 201 34.04 -17.81 12.72
CA PHE A 201 34.10 -18.97 11.83
C PHE A 201 33.45 -18.67 10.47
N ASP A 202 34.09 -19.16 9.41
CA ASP A 202 33.72 -18.97 8.01
C ASP A 202 32.86 -20.15 7.50
N VAL A 203 31.74 -19.86 6.84
CA VAL A 203 31.03 -20.80 5.96
C VAL A 203 30.42 -20.03 4.80
N THR A 204 30.97 -20.29 3.62
CA THR A 204 30.65 -19.60 2.37
C THR A 204 29.48 -20.25 1.66
N PHE A 205 28.61 -19.42 1.08
CA PHE A 205 27.81 -19.79 -0.09
C PHE A 205 28.04 -18.75 -1.20
N ARG A 206 28.55 -19.24 -2.33
CA ARG A 206 28.44 -18.58 -3.65
C ARG A 206 26.98 -18.77 -4.14
N ASP A 207 26.43 -17.98 -5.05
CA ASP A 207 27.07 -17.30 -6.17
C ASP A 207 26.30 -16.08 -6.72
N ALA A 208 26.98 -15.27 -7.53
CA ALA A 208 26.49 -14.41 -8.62
C ALA A 208 25.29 -13.44 -8.43
N ALA A 209 25.59 -12.13 -8.31
CA ALA A 209 25.00 -11.06 -9.14
C ALA A 209 25.65 -9.66 -8.91
N GLU A 210 26.83 -9.43 -9.46
CA GLU A 210 27.16 -8.11 -10.04
C GLU A 210 26.61 -8.11 -11.49
N THR A 211 26.30 -7.01 -12.18
CA THR A 211 26.70 -5.60 -12.03
C THR A 211 25.60 -4.71 -12.65
N ALA A 212 25.31 -3.53 -12.08
CA ALA A 212 24.99 -2.27 -12.80
C ALA A 212 24.37 -1.20 -11.87
N GLU A 213 25.16 -0.65 -10.94
CA GLU A 213 24.90 0.70 -10.45
C GLU A 213 25.44 1.71 -11.48
N GLU A 214 24.58 2.48 -12.14
CA GLU A 214 24.88 3.91 -12.41
C GLU A 214 23.64 4.68 -12.87
N THR A 215 23.01 5.42 -11.96
CA THR A 215 22.61 6.84 -12.13
C THR A 215 21.85 7.31 -10.89
N ALA A 216 22.59 7.68 -9.84
CA ALA A 216 22.02 8.45 -8.74
C ALA A 216 21.76 9.88 -9.22
N THR A 217 20.49 10.31 -9.27
CA THR A 217 20.14 11.73 -9.35
C THR A 217 19.00 12.03 -8.38
N THR A 218 19.40 12.64 -7.26
CA THR A 218 18.61 13.43 -6.30
C THR A 218 17.11 13.62 -6.58
N GLY A 219 16.29 13.08 -5.69
CA GLY A 219 14.88 13.41 -5.50
C GLY A 219 14.35 12.60 -4.32
N ALA A 220 13.58 13.21 -3.41
CA ALA A 220 12.97 12.45 -2.32
C ALA A 220 11.92 11.47 -2.86
N GLU A 221 11.67 10.38 -2.13
CA GLU A 221 10.55 9.47 -2.38
C GLU A 221 9.20 10.16 -2.04
N GLU A 222 8.83 11.14 -2.86
CA GLU A 222 7.45 11.54 -3.04
C GLU A 222 6.74 10.34 -3.66
N ARG A 223 5.93 9.62 -2.86
CA ARG A 223 5.14 8.48 -3.34
C ARG A 223 4.30 8.95 -4.53
N ASP A 224 4.56 8.42 -5.72
CA ASP A 224 3.94 8.87 -6.97
C ASP A 224 2.44 8.50 -7.03
N VAL A 225 1.63 9.34 -6.38
CA VAL A 225 0.16 9.30 -6.39
C VAL A 225 -0.36 9.28 -7.81
N ASP A 226 0.23 10.14 -8.64
CA ASP A 226 -0.20 10.35 -10.00
C ASP A 226 -0.02 9.05 -10.80
N GLY A 227 1.12 8.37 -10.63
CA GLY A 227 1.37 7.03 -11.13
C GLY A 227 0.42 5.96 -10.56
N LEU A 228 0.11 5.98 -9.26
CA LEU A 228 -0.84 5.05 -8.64
C LEU A 228 -2.26 5.22 -9.19
N VAL A 229 -2.73 6.45 -9.32
CA VAL A 229 -4.06 6.79 -9.85
C VAL A 229 -4.14 6.45 -11.34
N VAL A 230 -3.17 6.90 -12.16
CA VAL A 230 -3.16 6.65 -13.61
C VAL A 230 -3.01 5.16 -13.94
N SER A 231 -2.14 4.43 -13.24
CA SER A 231 -1.98 2.97 -13.45
C SER A 231 -3.23 2.18 -13.04
N THR A 232 -3.97 2.65 -12.04
CA THR A 232 -5.22 2.02 -11.59
C THR A 232 -6.39 2.35 -12.50
N LEU A 233 -6.49 3.60 -12.98
CA LEU A 233 -7.44 4.00 -14.02
C LEU A 233 -7.23 3.22 -15.32
N THR A 234 -5.98 3.13 -15.78
CA THR A 234 -5.60 2.34 -16.96
C THR A 234 -5.95 0.86 -16.79
N GLY A 235 -5.75 0.30 -15.59
CA GLY A 235 -6.13 -1.08 -15.26
C GLY A 235 -7.65 -1.31 -15.27
N LEU A 236 -8.44 -0.34 -14.81
CA LEU A 236 -9.90 -0.42 -14.85
C LEU A 236 -10.45 -0.29 -16.28
N LEU A 237 -9.94 0.66 -17.08
CA LEU A 237 -10.38 0.88 -18.46
C LEU A 237 -10.13 -0.33 -19.37
N ARG A 238 -9.11 -1.17 -19.08
CA ARG A 238 -8.86 -2.44 -19.79
C ARG A 238 -9.92 -3.52 -19.58
N HIS A 239 -10.77 -3.39 -18.56
CA HIS A 239 -11.71 -4.42 -18.12
C HIS A 239 -13.12 -3.89 -17.82
N ALA A 240 -13.43 -2.66 -18.23
CA ALA A 240 -14.72 -2.02 -17.97
C ALA A 240 -15.49 -1.76 -19.28
N ASP A 241 -16.64 -2.41 -19.43
CA ASP A 241 -17.62 -2.10 -20.47
C ASP A 241 -18.40 -0.81 -20.14
N GLY A 242 -17.71 0.33 -20.03
CA GLY A 242 -18.30 1.63 -19.76
C GLY A 242 -17.40 2.61 -18.98
N PRO A 243 -17.87 3.86 -18.77
CA PRO A 243 -17.09 4.92 -18.13
C PRO A 243 -16.73 4.60 -16.67
N VAL A 244 -15.53 5.01 -16.26
CA VAL A 244 -15.01 4.76 -14.91
C VAL A 244 -15.37 5.93 -13.99
N LEU A 245 -16.35 5.73 -13.11
CA LEU A 245 -16.73 6.71 -12.09
C LEU A 245 -15.62 6.91 -11.04
N ALA A 246 -15.51 8.11 -10.48
CA ALA A 246 -14.57 8.44 -9.42
C ALA A 246 -14.72 7.54 -8.19
N SER A 247 -15.95 7.21 -7.79
CA SER A 247 -16.20 6.27 -6.70
C SER A 247 -15.71 4.84 -6.99
N ARG A 248 -15.63 4.42 -8.27
CA ARG A 248 -15.05 3.12 -8.66
C ARG A 248 -13.52 3.18 -8.65
N LEU A 249 -12.94 4.29 -9.10
CA LEU A 249 -11.48 4.49 -9.06
C LEU A 249 -10.96 4.52 -7.62
N LYS A 250 -11.57 5.30 -6.72
CA LYS A 250 -11.18 5.32 -5.29
C LYS A 250 -11.26 3.94 -4.65
N ARG A 251 -12.32 3.16 -4.91
CA ARG A 251 -12.46 1.78 -4.42
C ARG A 251 -11.43 0.81 -5.00
N ALA A 252 -10.93 1.04 -6.22
CA ALA A 252 -9.86 0.23 -6.80
C ALA A 252 -8.48 0.61 -6.27
N ILE A 253 -8.24 1.90 -6.00
CA ILE A 253 -7.02 2.38 -5.34
C ILE A 253 -6.95 1.81 -3.93
N LEU A 254 -7.98 1.98 -3.10
CA LEU A 254 -8.05 1.44 -1.73
C LEU A 254 -7.96 -0.10 -1.66
N ARG A 255 -8.20 -0.82 -2.75
CA ARG A 255 -7.99 -2.27 -2.84
C ARG A 255 -6.53 -2.64 -3.12
N LYS A 256 -5.80 -1.82 -3.88
CA LYS A 256 -4.38 -2.02 -4.16
C LYS A 256 -3.48 -1.48 -3.06
N ASP A 257 -3.89 -0.36 -2.47
CA ASP A 257 -3.22 0.33 -1.37
C ASP A 257 -4.28 0.77 -0.34
N PRO A 258 -4.53 -0.07 0.69
CA PRO A 258 -5.42 0.30 1.80
C PRO A 258 -4.91 1.48 2.64
N THR A 259 -3.62 1.82 2.54
CA THR A 259 -2.99 2.93 3.29
C THR A 259 -3.17 4.28 2.62
N PHE A 260 -3.66 4.29 1.37
CA PHE A 260 -3.89 5.51 0.60
C PHE A 260 -4.84 6.48 1.30
N ASP A 261 -4.37 7.72 1.51
CA ASP A 261 -5.12 8.84 2.04
C ASP A 261 -4.82 10.10 1.21
N GLU A 262 -5.84 10.84 0.79
CA GLU A 262 -5.62 12.04 -0.02
C GLU A 262 -4.91 13.17 0.76
N ALA A 263 -5.06 13.19 2.08
CA ALA A 263 -4.46 14.19 2.95
C ALA A 263 -2.93 14.06 3.07
N ASP A 264 -2.40 12.83 3.06
CA ASP A 264 -0.96 12.54 3.05
C ASP A 264 -0.25 13.09 1.79
N HIS A 265 -1.04 13.40 0.77
CA HIS A 265 -0.60 13.95 -0.50
C HIS A 265 -1.01 15.43 -0.69
N GLY A 266 -1.50 16.08 0.37
CA GLY A 266 -1.83 17.51 0.39
C GLY A 266 -3.22 17.88 -0.14
N PHE A 267 -4.10 16.90 -0.40
CA PHE A 267 -5.45 17.13 -0.92
C PHE A 267 -6.51 16.90 0.16
N ARG A 268 -7.53 17.77 0.24
CA ARG A 268 -8.61 17.64 1.25
C ARG A 268 -9.67 16.60 0.88
N GLY A 269 -9.40 15.76 -0.12
CA GLY A 269 -10.25 14.65 -0.55
C GLY A 269 -10.12 14.33 -2.05
N PHE A 270 -10.66 13.19 -2.46
CA PHE A 270 -10.50 12.64 -3.82
C PHE A 270 -10.84 13.64 -4.94
N GLY A 271 -11.91 14.42 -4.79
CA GLY A 271 -12.31 15.41 -5.78
C GLY A 271 -11.33 16.57 -5.95
N GLU A 272 -10.44 16.83 -4.98
CA GLU A 272 -9.35 17.82 -5.12
C GLU A 272 -8.13 17.23 -5.80
N LEU A 273 -7.75 15.99 -5.43
CA LEU A 273 -6.73 15.20 -6.13
C LEU A 273 -7.07 15.03 -7.63
N LEU A 274 -8.30 14.67 -7.95
CA LEU A 274 -8.75 14.50 -9.34
C LEU A 274 -8.68 15.81 -10.15
N ARG A 275 -9.09 16.93 -9.56
CA ARG A 275 -8.96 18.26 -10.19
C ARG A 275 -7.50 18.68 -10.35
N HIS A 276 -6.62 18.26 -9.46
CA HIS A 276 -5.18 18.47 -9.60
C HIS A 276 -4.61 17.65 -10.78
N LEU A 277 -4.95 16.36 -10.87
CA LEU A 277 -4.56 15.49 -11.98
C LEU A 277 -5.13 15.96 -13.33
N GLU A 278 -6.34 16.53 -13.34
CA GLU A 278 -6.92 17.17 -14.52
C GLU A 278 -6.15 18.45 -14.91
N GLY A 279 -5.81 19.30 -13.94
CA GLY A 279 -4.94 20.46 -14.15
C GLY A 279 -3.55 20.11 -14.69
N GLN A 280 -3.03 18.93 -14.35
CA GLN A 280 -1.80 18.36 -14.91
C GLN A 280 -1.97 17.65 -16.27
N ARG A 281 -3.19 17.58 -16.83
CA ARG A 281 -3.54 16.73 -18.00
C ARG A 281 -3.13 15.26 -17.84
N LYS A 282 -3.38 14.66 -16.67
CA LYS A 282 -3.20 13.21 -16.41
C LYS A 282 -4.51 12.42 -16.43
N VAL A 283 -5.63 13.08 -16.15
CA VAL A 283 -7.01 12.54 -16.23
C VAL A 283 -7.94 13.61 -16.81
N THR A 284 -9.14 13.22 -17.26
CA THR A 284 -10.23 14.13 -17.63
C THR A 284 -11.45 13.86 -16.75
N LEU A 285 -12.14 14.91 -16.29
CA LEU A 285 -13.35 14.80 -15.47
C LEU A 285 -14.57 15.25 -16.29
N THR A 286 -15.39 14.29 -16.69
CA THR A 286 -16.68 14.57 -17.31
C THR A 286 -17.77 14.59 -16.24
N ALA A 287 -18.62 15.60 -16.25
CA ALA A 287 -19.78 15.65 -15.35
C ALA A 287 -20.81 14.60 -15.77
N GLY A 288 -20.84 13.47 -15.05
CA GLY A 288 -21.79 12.38 -15.28
C GLY A 288 -23.22 12.74 -14.82
N ASN A 289 -24.18 11.88 -15.16
CA ASN A 289 -25.60 12.06 -14.82
C ASN A 289 -25.92 12.03 -13.30
N ALA A 290 -24.94 11.71 -12.44
CA ALA A 290 -25.11 11.65 -10.98
C ALA A 290 -24.44 12.86 -10.31
N GLN A 291 -25.22 13.60 -9.53
CA GLN A 291 -24.77 14.82 -8.87
C GLN A 291 -23.73 14.52 -7.76
N GLY A 292 -22.44 14.54 -8.13
CA GLY A 292 -21.30 14.42 -7.20
C GLY A 292 -20.28 13.32 -7.53
N ASP A 293 -20.50 12.45 -8.52
CA ASP A 293 -19.56 11.38 -8.92
C ASP A 293 -19.18 11.56 -10.41
N PRO A 294 -18.08 12.27 -10.73
CA PRO A 294 -17.68 12.52 -12.11
C PRO A 294 -17.17 11.24 -12.79
N GLU A 295 -17.35 11.17 -14.11
CA GLU A 295 -16.76 10.15 -14.96
C GLU A 295 -15.31 10.54 -15.25
N ILE A 296 -14.38 9.60 -15.02
CA ILE A 296 -12.94 9.80 -15.19
C ILE A 296 -12.49 9.13 -16.48
N GLY A 297 -11.95 9.94 -17.39
CA GLY A 297 -11.23 9.50 -18.57
C GLY A 297 -9.71 9.63 -18.43
N ILE A 298 -9.00 9.02 -19.37
CA ILE A 298 -7.65 9.47 -19.74
C ILE A 298 -7.85 10.65 -20.71
N PRO A 299 -6.97 11.67 -20.74
CA PRO A 299 -7.12 12.78 -21.68
C PRO A 299 -7.02 12.30 -23.12
N GLU A 300 -8.15 12.34 -23.82
CA GLU A 300 -8.16 12.42 -25.28
C GLU A 300 -7.71 13.83 -25.65
N ASP A 301 -6.42 14.01 -25.90
CA ASP A 301 -5.88 15.24 -26.47
C ASP A 301 -5.78 15.03 -28.00
N PRO A 302 -6.82 15.39 -28.79
CA PRO A 302 -6.82 15.14 -30.23
C PRO A 302 -5.66 15.87 -30.95
N ALA A 303 -5.10 16.94 -30.38
CA ALA A 303 -3.94 17.61 -30.95
C ALA A 303 -2.65 16.81 -30.71
N ALA A 304 -2.42 16.34 -29.47
CA ALA A 304 -1.24 15.53 -29.16
C ALA A 304 -1.29 14.12 -29.82
N ASP A 305 -2.48 13.54 -29.96
CA ASP A 305 -2.70 12.32 -30.75
C ASP A 305 -2.33 12.59 -32.23
N HIS A 306 -2.84 13.67 -32.84
CA HIS A 306 -2.53 13.99 -34.23
C HIS A 306 -1.03 14.19 -34.47
N ASP A 307 -0.31 14.91 -33.61
CA ASP A 307 1.14 15.11 -33.77
C ASP A 307 1.93 13.80 -33.62
N ALA A 308 1.57 12.94 -32.66
CA ALA A 308 2.24 11.65 -32.45
C ALA A 308 2.00 10.67 -33.61
N PHE A 309 0.77 10.60 -34.12
CA PHE A 309 0.45 9.76 -35.28
C PHE A 309 1.00 10.34 -36.58
N ALA A 310 1.04 11.66 -36.75
CA ALA A 310 1.69 12.30 -37.89
C ALA A 310 3.20 11.98 -37.93
N LEU A 311 3.88 12.07 -36.79
CA LEU A 311 5.30 11.70 -36.65
C LEU A 311 5.53 10.20 -36.97
N LEU A 312 4.63 9.32 -36.52
CA LEU A 312 4.67 7.89 -36.87
C LEU A 312 4.54 7.68 -38.39
N VAL A 313 3.56 8.33 -39.03
CA VAL A 313 3.34 8.25 -40.48
C VAL A 313 4.52 8.83 -41.27
N GLU A 314 5.10 9.94 -40.82
CA GLU A 314 6.29 10.56 -41.43
C GLU A 314 7.50 9.60 -41.38
N VAL A 315 7.81 9.05 -40.21
CA VAL A 315 8.92 8.09 -40.05
C VAL A 315 8.68 6.80 -40.85
N VAL A 316 7.44 6.29 -40.89
CA VAL A 316 7.11 5.11 -41.71
C VAL A 316 7.25 5.40 -43.21
N ARG A 317 6.84 6.58 -43.69
CA ARG A 317 7.02 7.00 -45.09
C ARG A 317 8.49 7.14 -45.47
N ASP A 318 9.28 7.82 -44.65
CA ASP A 318 10.72 8.02 -44.90
C ASP A 318 11.49 6.71 -44.96
N LEU A 319 11.23 5.78 -44.03
CA LEU A 319 11.88 4.46 -44.01
C LEU A 319 11.44 3.60 -45.21
N THR A 320 10.15 3.63 -45.55
CA THR A 320 9.62 2.93 -46.73
C THR A 320 10.30 3.42 -48.02
N ALA A 321 10.52 4.74 -48.14
CA ALA A 321 11.21 5.34 -49.28
C ALA A 321 12.73 5.06 -49.32
N ALA A 322 13.36 4.83 -48.16
CA ALA A 322 14.81 4.66 -48.05
C ALA A 322 15.30 3.19 -48.16
N GLY A 323 14.46 2.20 -47.84
CA GLY A 323 14.93 0.81 -47.76
C GLY A 323 13.88 -0.30 -47.69
N GLY A 324 12.61 -0.01 -48.00
CA GLY A 324 11.51 -0.97 -47.86
C GLY A 324 10.75 -0.81 -46.54
N PRO A 325 9.65 -1.56 -46.34
CA PRO A 325 8.67 -1.27 -45.30
C PRO A 325 9.25 -1.58 -43.89
N PRO A 326 9.18 -0.63 -42.93
CA PRO A 326 9.84 -0.78 -41.64
C PRO A 326 9.19 -1.80 -40.71
N GLN A 327 10.01 -2.46 -39.90
CA GLN A 327 9.60 -3.41 -38.85
C GLN A 327 9.25 -2.67 -37.55
N LEU A 328 8.25 -3.18 -36.81
CA LEU A 328 7.76 -2.60 -35.57
C LEU A 328 8.83 -2.50 -34.47
N SER A 329 9.65 -3.55 -34.33
CA SER A 329 10.71 -3.65 -33.31
C SER A 329 11.75 -2.52 -33.40
N GLY A 330 12.16 -2.12 -34.61
CA GLY A 330 13.12 -1.05 -34.83
C GLY A 330 12.52 0.36 -34.92
N LEU A 331 11.20 0.48 -35.16
CA LEU A 331 10.56 1.77 -35.44
C LEU A 331 10.53 2.71 -34.23
N LYS A 332 10.46 2.17 -33.01
CA LYS A 332 10.56 2.93 -31.76
C LYS A 332 11.87 3.72 -31.65
N ASP A 333 12.98 3.11 -32.03
CA ASP A 333 14.30 3.76 -31.96
C ASP A 333 14.49 4.80 -33.06
N GLN A 334 13.84 4.62 -34.22
CA GLN A 334 13.82 5.64 -35.28
C GLN A 334 12.98 6.87 -34.88
N LEU A 335 11.86 6.67 -34.18
CA LEU A 335 11.10 7.77 -33.58
C LEU A 335 11.93 8.53 -32.54
N ARG A 336 12.65 7.82 -31.67
CA ARG A 336 13.55 8.42 -30.66
C ARG A 336 14.73 9.19 -31.25
N LYS A 337 15.24 8.81 -32.41
CA LYS A 337 16.27 9.61 -33.13
C LYS A 337 15.74 10.95 -33.64
N ARG A 338 14.44 11.04 -33.97
CA ARG A 338 13.79 12.26 -34.47
C ARG A 338 13.28 13.12 -33.32
N VAL A 339 12.76 12.50 -32.25
CA VAL A 339 12.28 13.13 -31.02
C VAL A 339 12.82 12.36 -29.80
N PRO A 340 13.88 12.85 -29.13
CA PRO A 340 14.54 12.13 -28.02
C PRO A 340 13.60 11.78 -26.86
N ASP A 341 12.66 12.68 -26.53
CA ASP A 341 11.68 12.51 -25.46
C ASP A 341 10.45 11.66 -25.85
N PHE A 342 10.50 10.95 -26.98
CA PHE A 342 9.38 10.14 -27.46
C PHE A 342 9.14 8.93 -26.54
N SER A 343 7.94 8.91 -25.95
CA SER A 343 7.45 7.86 -25.05
C SER A 343 5.96 7.66 -25.26
N GLU A 344 5.55 6.43 -25.57
CA GLU A 344 4.16 6.07 -25.88
C GLU A 344 3.24 6.25 -24.66
N LYS A 345 3.82 6.12 -23.46
CA LYS A 345 3.14 6.40 -22.18
C LYS A 345 2.66 7.85 -22.08
N ARG A 346 3.36 8.79 -22.73
CA ARG A 346 3.00 10.22 -22.78
C ARG A 346 1.69 10.46 -23.54
N TYR A 347 1.33 9.53 -24.43
CA TYR A 347 0.13 9.54 -25.26
C TYR A 347 -0.90 8.49 -24.79
N GLY A 348 -0.82 8.03 -23.53
CA GLY A 348 -1.76 7.06 -22.95
C GLY A 348 -1.57 5.59 -23.37
N PHE A 349 -0.59 5.26 -24.22
CA PHE A 349 -0.38 3.90 -24.72
C PHE A 349 0.52 3.06 -23.81
N GLY A 350 0.04 1.87 -23.42
CA GLY A 350 0.78 0.95 -22.56
C GLY A 350 1.94 0.22 -23.23
N SER A 351 1.97 0.17 -24.56
CA SER A 351 3.05 -0.42 -25.36
C SER A 351 3.12 0.17 -26.77
N PHE A 352 4.29 0.09 -27.42
CA PHE A 352 4.45 0.53 -28.82
C PHE A 352 3.52 -0.21 -29.78
N LEU A 353 3.28 -1.51 -29.56
CA LEU A 353 2.31 -2.29 -30.32
C LEU A 353 0.88 -1.75 -30.16
N SER A 354 0.49 -1.27 -28.96
CA SER A 354 -0.84 -0.66 -28.77
C SER A 354 -0.97 0.70 -29.48
N PHE A 355 0.11 1.49 -29.50
CA PHE A 355 0.19 2.76 -30.25
C PHE A 355 0.09 2.53 -31.77
N ALA A 356 0.87 1.58 -32.32
CA ALA A 356 0.80 1.22 -33.73
C ALA A 356 -0.59 0.65 -34.13
N LYS A 357 -1.19 -0.20 -33.29
CA LYS A 357 -2.56 -0.70 -33.52
C LYS A 357 -3.61 0.42 -33.50
N ALA A 358 -3.45 1.45 -32.66
CA ALA A 358 -4.34 2.61 -32.64
C ALA A 358 -4.18 3.48 -33.91
N ALA A 359 -2.96 3.60 -34.44
CA ALA A 359 -2.71 4.27 -35.72
C ALA A 359 -3.34 3.49 -36.90
N ARG A 360 -3.27 2.16 -36.89
CA ARG A 360 -3.96 1.30 -37.86
C ARG A 360 -5.49 1.40 -37.78
N ALA A 361 -6.04 1.42 -36.56
CA ALA A 361 -7.48 1.58 -36.34
C ALA A 361 -8.02 2.95 -36.82
N ARG A 362 -7.14 3.93 -37.01
CA ARG A 362 -7.42 5.26 -37.58
C ARG A 362 -7.11 5.35 -39.09
N GLU A 363 -6.83 4.23 -39.76
CA GLU A 363 -6.52 4.14 -41.19
C GLU A 363 -5.28 4.98 -41.61
N LEU A 364 -4.33 5.21 -40.69
CA LEU A 364 -3.12 6.02 -40.96
C LEU A 364 -1.92 5.18 -41.42
N ILE A 365 -1.88 3.91 -41.03
CA ILE A 365 -0.87 2.91 -41.39
C ILE A 365 -1.53 1.55 -41.54
N ASP A 366 -0.97 0.69 -42.40
CA ASP A 366 -1.27 -0.74 -42.40
C ASP A 366 -0.20 -1.53 -41.64
N MET A 367 -0.58 -2.68 -41.10
CA MET A 367 0.30 -3.59 -40.37
C MET A 367 0.06 -5.04 -40.81
N GLU A 368 1.02 -5.57 -41.57
CA GLU A 368 1.05 -6.98 -41.98
C GLU A 368 2.05 -7.74 -41.10
N TRP A 369 1.75 -8.97 -40.73
CA TRP A 369 2.72 -9.86 -40.10
C TRP A 369 3.60 -10.49 -41.17
N SER A 370 4.92 -10.48 -40.98
CA SER A 370 5.88 -11.07 -41.92
C SER A 370 6.58 -12.27 -41.28
N ASP A 371 6.30 -13.47 -41.79
CA ASP A 371 6.94 -14.71 -41.33
C ASP A 371 8.43 -14.77 -41.68
N GLU A 372 8.90 -14.02 -42.69
CA GLU A 372 10.33 -13.92 -43.03
C GLU A 372 11.13 -13.15 -41.99
N THR A 373 10.50 -12.20 -41.29
CA THR A 373 11.16 -11.32 -40.31
C THR A 373 10.71 -11.55 -38.88
N GLY A 374 9.67 -12.35 -38.65
CA GLY A 374 9.13 -12.65 -37.32
C GLY A 374 8.55 -11.42 -36.60
N ASP A 375 8.10 -10.41 -37.34
CA ASP A 375 7.65 -9.13 -36.80
C ASP A 375 6.57 -8.50 -37.70
N TYR A 376 5.86 -7.51 -37.17
CA TYR A 376 4.94 -6.68 -37.94
C TYR A 376 5.72 -5.71 -38.82
N VAL A 377 5.39 -5.72 -40.10
CA VAL A 377 5.88 -4.81 -41.12
C VAL A 377 4.81 -3.74 -41.36
N LEU A 378 5.22 -2.47 -41.27
CA LEU A 378 4.33 -1.33 -41.37
C LEU A 378 4.42 -0.71 -42.77
N ARG A 379 3.28 -0.30 -43.30
CA ARG A 379 3.19 0.53 -44.52
C ARG A 379 2.38 1.80 -44.21
N PRO A 380 2.68 2.94 -44.85
CA PRO A 380 1.74 4.06 -44.82
C PRO A 380 0.46 3.66 -45.55
N ALA A 381 -0.69 4.10 -45.04
CA ALA A 381 -1.96 4.03 -45.76
C ALA A 381 -2.04 5.08 -46.88
#